data_AF-A0A8T4TAE8-F1
#
_entry.id   AF-A0A8T4TAE8-F1
#
_cell.length_a   1.000
_cell.length_b   1.000
_cell.length_c   1.000
_cell.angle_alpha   90.00
_cell.angle_beta   90.00
_cell.angle_gamma   90.00
#
_symmetry.space_group_name_H-M   'P 1'
#
loop_
_entity.id
_entity.type
_entity.pdbx_description
1 polymer ?
#
loop_
_entity_poly.entity_id
_entity_poly.type
_entity_poly.pdbx_seq_one_letter_code
_entity_poly.pdbx_strand_id
1 'polypeptide(L)' 'MNKCDRHKKEHVGSCMWCGKKVCEFCVARQEGTKKYCEKCAIQLGGVRREPLPRVGKMPLPASGRKFKFENGYLVMDGGE' A
#
# COMPACT_ATOMS: atom_id res chain seq x y z
N MET A 1 -17.43 1.89 -25.04
CA MET A 1 -16.22 1.10 -25.40
C MET A 1 -15.66 0.40 -24.16
N ASN A 2 -16.28 -0.72 -23.76
CA ASN A 2 -15.95 -1.46 -22.53
C ASN A 2 -15.47 -2.87 -22.89
N LYS A 3 -14.46 -2.95 -23.75
CA LYS A 3 -13.89 -4.21 -24.21
C LYS A 3 -12.46 -4.34 -23.71
N CYS A 4 -12.06 -5.55 -23.32
CA CYS A 4 -10.68 -5.86 -22.97
C CYS A 4 -9.75 -5.67 -24.17
N ASP A 5 -8.56 -5.12 -23.94
CA ASP A 5 -7.58 -4.85 -25.01
C ASP A 5 -7.11 -6.11 -25.73
N ARG A 6 -7.04 -7.26 -25.04
CA ARG A 6 -6.52 -8.52 -25.59
C ARG A 6 -7.60 -9.37 -26.24
N HIS A 7 -8.68 -9.62 -25.51
CA HIS A 7 -9.72 -10.57 -25.93
C HIS A 7 -10.98 -9.92 -26.49
N LYS A 8 -11.10 -8.58 -26.46
CA LYS A 8 -12.29 -7.82 -26.89
C LYS A 8 -13.62 -8.24 -26.24
N LYS A 9 -13.59 -9.08 -25.18
CA LYS A 9 -14.71 -9.44 -24.31
C LYS A 9 -15.05 -8.30 -23.35
N GLU A 10 -16.17 -8.43 -22.61
CA GLU A 10 -16.57 -7.45 -21.61
C GLU A 10 -15.44 -7.13 -20.62
N HIS A 11 -15.24 -5.82 -20.42
CA HIS A 11 -14.30 -5.28 -19.45
C HIS A 11 -14.87 -5.45 -18.03
N VAL A 12 -14.10 -6.11 -17.17
CA VAL A 12 -14.46 -6.35 -15.77
C VAL A 12 -13.66 -5.42 -14.84
N GLY A 13 -12.57 -4.83 -15.32
CA GLY A 13 -11.79 -3.84 -14.59
C GLY A 13 -10.50 -3.46 -15.30
N SER A 14 -9.73 -2.58 -14.67
CA SER A 14 -8.42 -2.16 -15.16
C SER A 14 -7.32 -2.74 -14.29
N CYS A 15 -6.19 -3.11 -14.90
CA CYS A 15 -5.02 -3.56 -14.16
C CYS A 15 -4.46 -2.39 -13.33
N MET A 16 -4.34 -2.57 -12.01
CA MET A 16 -3.86 -1.52 -11.11
C MET A 16 -2.43 -1.06 -11.42
N TRP A 17 -1.61 -1.93 -12.00
CA TRP A 17 -0.20 -1.64 -12.28
C TRP A 17 0.01 -0.93 -13.63
N CYS A 18 -0.58 -1.46 -14.71
CA CYS A 18 -0.36 -0.94 -16.07
C CYS A 18 -1.56 -0.22 -16.69
N GLY A 19 -2.70 -0.15 -15.99
CA GLY A 19 -3.91 0.53 -16.45
C GLY A 19 -4.70 -0.15 -17.57
N LYS A 20 -4.22 -1.28 -18.12
CA LYS A 20 -4.89 -1.97 -19.23
C LYS A 20 -6.27 -2.51 -18.85
N LYS A 21 -7.22 -2.48 -19.78
CA LYS A 21 -8.57 -3.01 -19.60
C LYS A 21 -8.53 -4.53 -19.66
N VAL A 22 -8.90 -5.18 -18.56
CA VAL A 22 -8.90 -6.64 -18.42
C VAL A 22 -10.33 -7.19 -18.37
N CYS A 23 -10.56 -8.28 -19.11
CA CYS A 23 -11.75 -9.12 -18.93
C CYS A 23 -11.49 -10.16 -17.84
N GLU A 24 -12.51 -10.92 -17.47
CA GLU A 24 -12.44 -12.00 -16.48
C GLU A 24 -11.28 -12.97 -16.72
N PHE A 25 -11.03 -13.32 -17.99
CA PHE A 25 -9.93 -14.22 -18.39
C PHE A 25 -8.53 -13.57 -18.36
N CYS A 26 -8.45 -12.24 -18.38
CA CYS A 26 -7.16 -11.53 -18.33
C CYS A 26 -6.72 -11.17 -16.91
N VAL A 27 -7.60 -11.35 -15.92
CA VAL A 27 -7.26 -11.15 -14.51
C VAL A 27 -6.50 -12.39 -14.03
N ALA A 28 -5.20 -12.22 -13.78
CA ALA A 28 -4.35 -13.30 -13.30
C ALA A 28 -4.15 -13.28 -11.78
N ARG A 29 -4.31 -12.11 -11.15
CA ARG A 29 -4.22 -11.95 -9.70
C ARG A 29 -5.18 -10.86 -9.24
N GLN A 30 -5.78 -11.07 -8.08
CA GLN A 30 -6.66 -10.11 -7.43
C GLN A 30 -6.27 -9.97 -5.95
N GLU A 31 -6.07 -8.75 -5.49
CA GLU A 31 -5.80 -8.41 -4.08
C GLU A 31 -6.88 -7.44 -3.61
N GLY A 32 -7.94 -7.97 -3.00
CA GLY A 32 -9.14 -7.22 -2.67
C GLY A 32 -9.83 -6.66 -3.92
N THR A 33 -9.92 -5.33 -4.02
CA THR A 33 -10.48 -4.63 -5.19
C THR A 33 -9.49 -4.43 -6.33
N LYS A 34 -8.19 -4.65 -6.09
CA LYS A 34 -7.13 -4.45 -7.09
C LYS A 34 -7.04 -5.67 -7.99
N LYS A 35 -7.15 -5.45 -9.30
CA LYS A 35 -7.00 -6.49 -10.33
C LYS A 35 -5.66 -6.31 -11.05
N TYR A 36 -5.00 -7.41 -11.39
CA TYR A 36 -3.74 -7.40 -12.13
C TYR A 36 -3.83 -8.28 -13.38
N CYS A 37 -3.27 -7.78 -14.49
CA CYS A 37 -3.13 -8.57 -15.71
C CYS A 37 -2.04 -9.63 -15.54
N GLU A 38 -2.07 -10.67 -16.38
CA GLU A 38 -1.08 -11.75 -16.42
C GLU A 38 0.38 -11.28 -16.36
N LYS A 39 0.76 -10.32 -17.21
CA LYS A 39 2.14 -9.81 -17.23
C LYS A 39 2.56 -9.16 -15.92
N CYS A 40 1.70 -8.30 -15.36
CA CYS A 40 2.00 -7.61 -14.11
C CYS A 40 1.93 -8.56 -12.90
N ALA A 41 1.04 -9.56 -12.93
CA ALA A 41 0.96 -10.57 -11.88
C ALA A 41 2.24 -11.41 -11.78
N ILE A 42 2.84 -11.77 -12.91
CA ILE A 42 4.13 -12.49 -12.96
C ILE A 42 5.25 -11.63 -12.37
N GLN A 43 5.31 -10.34 -12.75
CA GLN A 43 6.30 -9.40 -12.21
C GLN A 43 6.16 -9.22 -10.69
N LEU A 44 4.92 -9.16 -10.19
CA LEU A 44 4.63 -9.07 -8.75
C LEU A 44 4.93 -10.38 -7.99
N GLY A 45 4.78 -11.53 -8.64
CA GLY A 45 5.07 -12.84 -8.05
C GLY A 45 6.56 -13.17 -7.94
N GLY A 46 7.40 -12.55 -8.78
CA GLY A 46 8.85 -12.75 -8.78
C GLY A 46 9.60 -11.98 -7.69
N VAL A 47 8.97 -11.01 -7.04
CA VAL A 47 9.57 -10.29 -5.92
C VAL A 47 9.38 -11.15 -4.67
N ARG A 48 10.35 -12.06 -4.44
CA ARG A 48 10.53 -12.70 -3.15
C ARG A 48 10.56 -11.56 -2.12
N ARG A 49 9.65 -11.57 -1.14
CA ARG A 49 9.68 -10.59 -0.04
C ARG A 49 11.05 -10.72 0.61
N GLU A 50 11.98 -9.83 0.26
CA GLU A 50 13.22 -9.75 0.98
C GLU A 50 12.84 -9.47 2.44
N PRO A 51 13.36 -10.26 3.39
CA PRO A 51 13.14 -9.95 4.79
C PRO A 51 13.59 -8.50 4.98
N LEU A 52 12.67 -7.65 5.46
CA LEU A 52 13.01 -6.28 5.81
C LEU A 52 14.28 -6.32 6.67
N PRO A 53 15.25 -5.41 6.44
CA PRO A 53 16.40 -5.33 7.32
C PRO A 53 15.86 -5.30 8.75
N ARG A 54 16.44 -6.12 9.63
CA ARG A 54 16.10 -6.08 11.06
C ARG A 54 16.48 -4.69 11.54
N VAL A 55 15.54 -3.75 11.44
CA VAL A 55 15.53 -2.53 12.20
C VAL A 55 15.37 -3.02 13.63
N GLY A 56 16.51 -3.30 14.27
CA GLY A 56 16.55 -3.51 15.71
C GLY A 56 15.72 -2.39 16.32
N LYS A 57 14.81 -2.74 17.23
CA LYS A 57 13.89 -1.81 17.88
C LYS A 57 14.68 -0.57 18.28
N MET A 58 14.62 0.47 17.45
CA MET A 58 15.25 1.73 17.79
C MET A 58 14.47 2.18 19.02
N PRO A 59 15.11 2.35 20.19
CA PRO A 59 14.39 2.84 21.34
C PRO A 59 13.76 4.17 20.90
N LEU A 60 12.43 4.27 21.03
CA LEU A 60 11.77 5.56 20.83
C LEU A 60 12.50 6.55 21.74
N PRO A 61 12.88 7.75 21.26
CA PRO A 61 13.50 8.73 22.13
C PRO A 61 12.59 8.94 23.34
N ALA A 62 13.12 8.69 24.54
CA ALA A 62 12.36 8.66 25.80
C ALA A 62 11.87 10.06 26.24
N SER A 63 11.94 11.05 25.37
CA SER A 63 11.79 12.45 25.70
C SER A 63 10.59 13.03 24.95
N GLY A 64 9.40 12.52 25.28
CA GLY A 64 8.19 13.29 25.06
C GLY A 64 8.27 14.58 25.88
N ARG A 65 7.95 15.73 25.27
CA ARG A 65 7.83 16.99 26.01
C ARG A 65 6.77 16.78 27.09
N LYS A 66 7.11 16.98 28.36
CA LYS A 66 6.15 16.92 29.46
C LYS A 66 5.31 18.19 29.39
N PHE A 67 4.00 18.08 29.55
CA PHE A 67 3.09 19.23 29.60
C PHE A 67 2.33 19.19 30.92
N LYS A 68 2.12 20.35 31.53
CA LYS A 68 1.31 20.55 32.74
C LYS A 68 0.10 21.41 32.39
N PHE A 69 -1.01 21.14 33.06
CA PHE A 69 -2.23 21.94 32.92
C PHE A 69 -2.21 23.01 34.01
N GLU A 70 -2.13 24.28 33.62
CA GLU A 70 -2.10 25.42 34.55
C GLU A 70 -3.07 26.50 34.08
N ASN A 71 -3.97 26.93 34.96
CA ASN A 71 -4.97 27.99 34.71
C ASN A 71 -5.79 27.82 33.42
N GLY A 72 -6.11 26.57 33.06
CA GLY A 72 -6.88 26.26 31.84
C GLY A 72 -6.05 26.09 30.57
N TYR A 73 -4.73 26.24 30.64
CA TYR A 73 -3.82 26.14 29.50
C TYR A 73 -2.83 24.97 29.64
N LEU A 74 -2.47 24.37 28.51
CA LEU A 74 -1.46 23.31 28.43
C LEU A 74 -0.07 23.96 28.29
N VAL A 75 0.73 23.96 29.36
CA VAL A 75 2.06 24.59 29.42
C VAL A 75 3.14 23.52 29.28
N MET A 76 4.21 23.79 28.53
CA MET A 76 5.37 22.88 28.44
C MET A 76 6.16 22.91 29.75
N ASP A 77 6.34 21.74 30.37
CA ASP A 77 7.19 21.54 31.53
C ASP A 77 8.64 21.47 31.05
N GLY A 78 9.31 22.63 31.05
CA GLY A 78 10.73 22.74 30.74
C GLY A 78 11.55 22.12 31.86
N GLY A 79 11.70 20.80 31.84
CA GLY A 79 12.64 20.11 32.72
C GLY A 79 14.07 20.58 32.43
N GLU A 80 14.78 20.99 33.48
CA GLU A 80 16.22 21.24 33.50
C GLU A 80 17.03 20.05 32.94
#